data_AF-A0A4Z2EJK8-F1
#
_entry.id   AF-A0A4Z2EJK8-F1
#
_cell.length_a   1.000
_cell.length_b   1.000
_cell.length_c   1.000
_cell.angle_alpha   90.00
_cell.angle_beta   90.00
_cell.angle_gamma   90.00
#
_symmetry.space_group_name_H-M   'P 1'
#
loop_
_entity.id
_entity.type
_entity.pdbx_description
1 polymer ?
#
loop_
_entity_poly.entity_id
_entity_poly.type
_entity_poly.pdbx_seq_one_letter_code
_entity_poly.pdbx_strand_id
1 'polypeptide(L)' 'MHPLGSVFLQTFCSLLQQKDFRQLELSRLLTRLAHRVAFRFRASGAAFRGKKEMPCLVSRMTREAFPFAEPGSSPQAH' A
#
# COMPACT_ATOMS: atom_id res chain seq x y z
N MET A 1 11.71 3.70 -18.03
CA MET A 1 11.32 3.66 -16.61
C MET A 1 10.51 4.90 -16.30
N HIS A 2 9.46 4.80 -15.47
CA HIS A 2 8.64 5.97 -15.10
C HIS A 2 9.45 6.89 -14.16
N PRO A 3 9.55 8.21 -14.42
CA PRO A 3 10.43 9.10 -13.67
C PRO A 3 10.03 9.24 -12.18
N LEU A 4 8.79 8.89 -11.84
CA LEU A 4 8.26 8.92 -10.46
C LEU A 4 8.45 7.60 -9.68
N GLY A 5 9.09 6.58 -10.25
CA GLY A 5 9.28 5.27 -9.62
C GLY A 5 8.13 4.28 -9.82
N SER A 6 8.09 3.18 -9.06
CA SER A 6 7.05 2.14 -9.18
C SER A 6 5.70 2.60 -8.60
N VAL A 7 4.59 2.19 -9.23
CA VAL A 7 3.25 2.52 -8.70
C VAL A 7 3.03 1.94 -7.30
N PHE A 8 3.59 0.77 -7.02
CA PHE A 8 3.57 0.15 -5.71
C PHE A 8 4.17 1.08 -4.64
N LEU A 9 5.41 1.54 -4.83
CA LEU A 9 6.11 2.38 -3.85
C LEU A 9 5.49 3.77 -3.74
N GLN A 10 5.09 4.36 -4.87
CA GLN A 10 4.37 5.64 -4.84
C GLN A 10 3.08 5.54 -4.02
N THR A 11 2.30 4.47 -4.22
CA THR A 11 1.06 4.23 -3.48
C THR A 11 1.34 3.96 -2.01
N PHE A 12 2.36 3.15 -1.69
CA PHE A 12 2.78 2.86 -0.32
C PHE A 12 3.13 4.13 0.45
N CYS A 13 4.05 4.94 -0.09
CA CYS A 13 4.46 6.20 0.54
C CYS A 13 3.29 7.17 0.69
N SER A 14 2.40 7.24 -0.31
CA SER A 14 1.20 8.10 -0.24
C SER A 14 0.24 7.68 0.87
N LEU A 15 0.11 6.37 1.16
CA LEU A 15 -0.68 5.88 2.28
C LEU A 15 0.01 6.22 3.61
N LEU A 16 1.32 6.02 3.73
CA LEU A 16 2.07 6.33 4.96
C LEU A 16 2.08 7.82 5.34
N GLN A 17 1.91 8.72 4.37
CA GLN A 17 1.75 10.15 4.68
C GLN A 17 0.44 10.46 5.43
N GLN A 18 -0.54 9.56 5.39
CA GLN A 18 -1.84 9.73 6.04
C GLN A 18 -1.80 9.10 7.45
N LYS A 19 -2.16 9.88 8.47
CA LYS A 19 -2.09 9.43 9.88
C LYS A 19 -2.89 8.16 10.14
N ASP A 20 -4.10 8.07 9.58
CA ASP A 20 -4.99 6.93 9.82
C ASP A 20 -4.40 5.61 9.30
N PHE A 21 -3.67 5.67 8.18
CA PHE A 21 -3.04 4.49 7.59
C PHE A 21 -1.78 4.03 8.34
N ARG A 22 -1.11 4.95 9.04
CA ARG A 22 0.07 4.63 9.86
C ARG A 22 -0.27 3.82 11.10
N GLN A 23 -1.49 3.95 11.61
CA GLN A 23 -1.98 3.20 12.77
C GLN A 23 -2.52 1.80 12.40
N LEU A 24 -2.58 1.46 11.11
CA LEU A 24 -3.08 0.15 10.68
C LEU A 24 -2.05 -0.95 10.92
N GLU A 25 -2.56 -2.14 11.23
CA GLU A 25 -1.79 -3.38 11.13
C GLU A 25 -1.24 -3.52 9.70
N LEU A 26 0.00 -3.97 9.58
CA LEU A 26 0.76 -3.99 8.32
C LEU A 26 0.01 -4.70 7.19
N SER A 27 -0.59 -5.86 7.45
CA SER A 27 -1.36 -6.61 6.46
C SER A 27 -2.59 -5.82 6.00
N ARG A 28 -3.34 -5.18 6.91
CA ARG A 28 -4.44 -4.27 6.56
C ARG A 28 -3.97 -3.09 5.70
N LEU A 29 -2.84 -2.46 6.05
CA LEU A 29 -2.24 -1.39 5.25
C LEU A 29 -1.90 -1.88 3.83
N LEU A 30 -1.26 -3.05 3.72
CA LEU A 30 -0.89 -3.65 2.44
C LEU A 30 -2.13 -4.06 1.61
N THR A 31 -3.21 -4.51 2.24
CA THR A 31 -4.50 -4.73 1.56
C THR A 31 -5.05 -3.44 0.96
N ARG A 32 -5.00 -2.32 1.69
CA ARG A 32 -5.43 -0.99 1.18
C ARG A 32 -4.54 -0.51 0.04
N LEU A 33 -3.24 -0.78 0.11
CA LEU A 33 -2.32 -0.56 -1.00
C LEU A 33 -2.74 -1.38 -2.22
N ALA A 34 -2.94 -2.69 -2.07
CA ALA A 34 -3.27 -3.57 -3.18
C ALA A 34 -4.56 -3.13 -3.89
N HIS A 35 -5.59 -2.81 -3.11
CA HIS A 35 -6.83 -2.21 -3.64
C HIS A 35 -6.54 -0.92 -4.43
N ARG A 36 -5.75 0.00 -3.86
CA ARG A 36 -5.47 1.29 -4.52
C ARG A 36 -4.69 1.12 -5.82
N VAL A 37 -3.71 0.22 -5.87
CA VAL A 37 -2.99 -0.12 -7.11
C VAL A 37 -3.95 -0.75 -8.12
N ALA A 38 -4.68 -1.80 -7.75
CA ALA A 38 -5.57 -2.53 -8.65
C ALA A 38 -6.62 -1.63 -9.34
N PHE A 39 -7.26 -0.75 -8.57
CA PHE A 39 -8.37 0.06 -9.08
C PHE A 39 -7.90 1.37 -9.71
N ARG A 40 -6.87 2.04 -9.16
CA ARG A 40 -6.48 3.38 -9.62
C ARG A 40 -5.33 3.39 -10.62
N PHE A 41 -4.47 2.39 -10.62
CA PHE A 41 -3.38 2.35 -11.59
C PHE A 41 -3.90 2.01 -12.98
N ARG A 42 -3.29 2.61 -13.99
CA ARG A 42 -3.43 2.20 -15.38
C ARG A 42 -2.14 2.50 -16.11
N ALA A 43 -1.55 1.49 -16.73
CA ALA A 43 -0.31 1.66 -17.47
C ALA A 43 -0.51 2.63 -18.65
N SER A 44 0.47 3.52 -18.83
CA SER A 44 0.58 4.44 -19.95
C SER A 44 1.62 3.92 -20.97
N GLY A 45 1.70 4.55 -22.13
CA GLY A 45 2.61 4.15 -23.23
C GLY A 45 1.94 3.25 -24.27
N ALA A 46 2.54 3.16 -25.47
CA ALA A 46 1.91 2.54 -26.63
C ALA A 46 1.59 1.04 -26.44
N ALA A 47 2.54 0.26 -25.91
CA ALA A 47 2.42 -1.20 -25.82
C ALA A 47 1.54 -1.70 -24.65
N PHE A 48 1.43 -0.90 -23.59
CA PHE A 48 0.77 -1.32 -22.34
C PHE A 48 -0.38 -0.41 -21.93
N ARG A 49 -0.81 0.49 -22.83
CA ARG A 49 -1.91 1.43 -22.57
C ARG A 49 -3.11 0.68 -22.02
N GLY A 50 -3.55 1.10 -20.85
CA GLY A 50 -4.79 0.60 -20.28
C GLY A 50 -4.65 -0.61 -19.36
N LYS A 51 -3.49 -1.28 -19.34
CA LYS A 51 -3.26 -2.47 -18.50
C LYS A 51 -3.25 -2.11 -17.01
N LYS A 52 -3.64 -3.09 -16.20
CA LYS A 52 -3.76 -3.00 -14.74
C LYS A 52 -2.64 -3.80 -14.07
N GLU A 53 -2.43 -3.53 -12.79
CA GLU A 53 -1.46 -4.23 -11.95
C GLU A 53 -2.15 -4.68 -10.66
N MET A 54 -1.86 -5.89 -10.19
CA MET A 54 -2.31 -6.40 -8.89
C MET A 54 -1.08 -6.80 -8.07
N PRO A 55 -0.80 -6.14 -6.93
CA PRO A 55 0.28 -6.55 -6.05
C PRO A 55 0.03 -7.94 -5.47
N CYS A 56 1.10 -8.74 -5.37
CA CYS A 56 1.10 -10.01 -4.66
C CYS A 56 1.80 -9.84 -3.32
N LEU A 57 1.13 -10.20 -2.23
CA LEU A 57 1.61 -10.02 -0.87
C LEU A 57 1.68 -11.39 -0.19
N VAL A 58 2.88 -11.80 0.22
CA VAL A 58 3.10 -13.07 0.90
C VAL A 58 3.69 -12.77 2.27
N SER A 59 3.07 -13.29 3.32
CA SER A 59 3.49 -13.07 4.70
C SER A 59 3.64 -14.39 5.45
N ARG A 60 4.64 -14.45 6.34
CA ARG A 60 4.80 -15.49 7.36
C ARG A 60 4.69 -14.91 8.78
N MET A 61 4.15 -13.71 8.91
CA MET A 61 3.99 -13.07 10.20
C MET A 61 3.03 -13.91 11.06
N THR A 62 3.43 -14.16 12.30
CA THR A 62 2.63 -14.92 13.28
C THR A 62 1.90 -14.02 14.27
N ARG A 63 2.13 -12.70 14.19
CA ARG A 63 1.54 -11.67 15.03
C ARG A 63 1.27 -10.42 14.19
N GLU A 64 0.29 -9.64 14.63
CA GLU A 64 0.03 -8.30 14.08
C GLU A 64 1.25 -7.40 14.29
N ALA A 65 1.62 -6.63 13.27
CA ALA A 65 2.70 -5.65 13.37
C ALA A 65 2.19 -4.26 13.01
N PHE A 66 2.62 -3.27 13.79
CA PHE A 66 2.27 -1.86 13.64
C PHE A 66 3.55 -1.02 13.46
N PRO A 67 4.36 -1.25 12.40
CA PRO A 67 5.69 -0.66 12.27
C PRO A 67 5.68 0.87 12.08
N PHE A 68 4.52 1.46 11.79
CA PHE A 68 4.36 2.89 11.51
C PHE A 68 3.48 3.61 12.54
N ALA A 69 3.01 2.91 13.58
CA ALA A 69 2.17 3.51 14.60
C ALA A 69 2.97 4.53 15.43
N GLU A 70 2.32 5.62 15.81
CA GLU A 70 2.94 6.62 16.69
C GLU A 70 3.06 6.06 18.12
N PRO A 71 4.15 6.36 18.84
CA PRO A 71 4.29 5.95 20.24
C PRO A 71 3.10 6.42 21.07
N GLY A 72 2.46 5.50 21.80
CA GLY A 72 1.30 5.80 22.65
C GLY A 72 -0.06 5.79 21.94
N SER A 73 -0.12 5.49 20.64
CA SER A 73 -1.39 5.17 19.98
C SER A 73 -1.82 3.73 20.29
N SER A 74 -2.99 3.56 20.89
CA SER A 74 -3.58 2.22 21.04
C SER A 74 -4.02 1.71 19.67
N PRO A 75 -3.80 0.42 19.35
CA PRO A 75 -4.26 -0.13 18.08
C PRO A 75 -5.79 -0.01 18.02
N GLN A 76 -6.29 0.69 16.99
CA GLN A 76 -7.73 0.81 16.77
C GLN A 76 -8.26 -0.55 16.32
N ALA A 77 -8.90 -1.27 17.26
CA ALA A 77 -9.69 -2.45 16.98
C ALA A 77 -10.99 -1.99 16.29
N HIS A 78 -10.96 -1.95 14.96
CA HIS A 78 -12.11 -1.64 14.13
C HIS A 78 -12.52 -2.85 13.30
#